data_AF-A0A0B7G3X0-F1
#
_entry.id   AF-A0A0B7G3X0-F1
#
_cell.length_a   1.000
_cell.length_b   1.000
_cell.length_c   1.000
_cell.angle_alpha   90.00
_cell.angle_beta   90.00
_cell.angle_gamma   90.00
#
_symmetry.space_group_name_H-M   'P 1'
#
loop_
_entity.id
_entity.type
_entity.pdbx_description
1 polymer ?
#
loop_
_entity_poly.entity_id
_entity_poly.type
_entity_poly.pdbx_seq_one_letter_code
_entity_poly.pdbx_strand_id
1 'polypeptide(L)'
;MQEVTVEGYRTLGIVSTFIAGVESQCIGLVSDLPDHPKISEAASALLLIGLTLSSFGAALSLLSARWFDLLRGNQLVMLEYRWECARNNKKRADIEAQIPIPPEIREEVEKYKDRRYRLSKDYAVAKAVSLAPPFVFAGFYTFIIAMVLYTWAAHSLTASIVNTFVAALGTILVVCMHLDFDFMGSLQDMSFKRPRI
;
A
#
# COMPACT_ATOMS: atom_id res chain seq x y z
N MET A 1 -5.95 8.27 -15.44
CA MET A 1 -5.16 7.82 -14.27
C MET A 1 -6.03 7.30 -13.13
N GLN A 2 -7.12 7.99 -12.77
CA GLN A 2 -8.03 7.55 -11.70
C GLN A 2 -8.47 6.09 -11.81
N GLU A 3 -8.94 5.65 -12.99
CA GLU A 3 -9.44 4.28 -13.20
C GLU A 3 -8.36 3.23 -12.93
N VAL A 4 -7.11 3.47 -13.36
CA VAL A 4 -5.96 2.59 -13.10
C VAL A 4 -5.62 2.55 -11.60
N THR A 5 -5.65 3.69 -10.92
CA THR A 5 -5.38 3.78 -9.48
C THR A 5 -6.46 3.07 -8.66
N VAL A 6 -7.74 3.30 -8.98
CA VAL A 6 -8.88 2.64 -8.34
C VAL A 6 -8.78 1.13 -8.50
N GLU A 7 -8.54 0.66 -9.73
CA GLU A 7 -8.46 -0.76 -10.02
C GLU A 7 -7.24 -1.40 -9.34
N GLY A 8 -6.11 -0.67 -9.25
CA GLY A 8 -4.94 -1.09 -8.50
C GLY A 8 -5.24 -1.30 -7.02
N TYR A 9 -5.86 -0.34 -6.34
CA TYR A 9 -6.24 -0.48 -4.93
C TYR A 9 -7.30 -1.57 -4.71
N ARG A 10 -8.24 -1.72 -5.64
CA ARG A 10 -9.26 -2.78 -5.57
C ARG A 10 -8.63 -4.16 -5.69
N THR A 11 -7.74 -4.35 -6.66
CA THR A 11 -6.97 -5.59 -6.85
C THR A 11 -6.12 -5.90 -5.61
N LEU A 12 -5.43 -4.89 -5.08
CA LEU A 12 -4.60 -5.03 -3.88
C LEU A 12 -5.42 -5.43 -2.65
N GLY A 13 -6.64 -4.89 -2.50
CA GLY A 13 -7.59 -5.30 -1.47
C GLY A 13 -8.08 -6.76 -1.62
N ILE A 14 -8.36 -7.19 -2.85
CA ILE A 14 -8.78 -8.58 -3.15
C ILE A 14 -7.64 -9.55 -2.82
N VAL A 15 -6.43 -9.27 -3.31
CA VAL A 15 -5.23 -10.09 -3.05
C VAL A 15 -4.96 -10.19 -1.55
N SER A 16 -5.04 -9.07 -0.83
CA SER A 16 -4.82 -9.05 0.61
C SER A 16 -5.88 -9.84 1.38
N THR A 17 -7.15 -9.81 0.94
CA THR A 17 -8.22 -10.64 1.52
C THR A 17 -7.98 -12.12 1.29
N PHE A 18 -7.50 -12.50 0.09
CA PHE A 18 -7.12 -13.88 -0.21
C PHE A 18 -5.99 -14.37 0.68
N ILE A 19 -4.93 -13.56 0.86
CA ILE A 19 -3.81 -13.87 1.76
C ILE A 19 -4.32 -14.06 3.19
N ALA A 20 -5.15 -13.15 3.71
CA ALA A 20 -5.76 -13.28 5.02
C ALA A 20 -6.54 -14.60 5.19
N GLY A 21 -7.27 -15.01 4.14
CA GLY A 21 -7.98 -16.29 4.13
C GLY A 21 -7.05 -17.51 4.22
N VAL A 22 -5.90 -17.47 3.54
CA VAL A 22 -4.86 -18.51 3.63
C VAL A 22 -4.20 -18.49 5.01
N GLU A 23 -3.81 -17.32 5.52
CA GLU A 23 -3.24 -17.13 6.85
C GLU A 23 -4.13 -17.72 7.94
N SER A 24 -5.45 -17.47 7.87
CA SER A 24 -6.42 -18.00 8.82
C SER A 24 -6.48 -19.53 8.84
N GLN A 25 -6.29 -20.19 7.70
CA GLN A 25 -6.27 -21.66 7.63
C GLN A 25 -4.94 -22.22 8.16
N CYS A 26 -3.83 -21.54 7.87
CA CYS A 26 -2.51 -21.92 8.34
C CYS A 26 -2.40 -21.90 9.87
N ILE A 27 -3.07 -20.97 10.57
CA ILE A 27 -3.06 -20.91 12.04
C ILE A 27 -3.54 -22.23 12.66
N GLY A 28 -4.57 -22.86 12.08
CA GLY A 28 -5.04 -24.18 12.53
C GLY A 28 -3.95 -25.24 12.40
N LEU A 29 -3.27 -25.28 11.25
CA LEU A 29 -2.20 -26.24 10.97
C LEU A 29 -0.96 -26.07 11.87
N VAL A 30 -0.59 -24.83 12.19
CA VAL A 30 0.59 -24.55 13.04
C VAL A 30 0.32 -24.87 14.51
N SER A 31 -0.93 -24.68 14.96
CA SER A 31 -1.32 -24.91 16.37
C SER A 31 -1.32 -26.38 16.77
N ASP A 32 -1.44 -27.30 15.81
CA ASP A 32 -1.51 -28.74 16.05
C ASP A 32 -0.13 -29.43 16.12
N LEU A 33 0.99 -28.68 16.15
CA LEU A 33 2.34 -29.24 16.15
C LEU A 33 2.86 -29.59 17.56
N PRO A 34 3.10 -30.88 17.90
CA PRO A 34 3.48 -31.29 19.26
C PRO A 34 4.98 -31.15 19.58
N ASP A 35 5.88 -31.20 18.59
CA ASP A 35 7.32 -31.47 18.83
C ASP A 35 8.19 -30.21 19.04
N HIS A 36 7.71 -29.01 18.70
CA HIS A 36 8.49 -27.76 18.81
C HIS A 36 7.66 -26.56 19.30
N PRO A 37 7.31 -26.53 20.60
CA PRO A 37 6.32 -25.57 21.13
C PRO A 37 6.74 -24.11 20.94
N LYS A 38 8.04 -23.79 21.11
CA LYS A 38 8.52 -22.40 21.00
C LYS A 38 8.50 -21.85 19.57
N ILE A 39 8.80 -22.70 18.57
CA ILE A 39 8.82 -22.28 17.16
C ILE A 39 7.40 -22.24 16.60
N SER A 40 6.56 -23.21 16.99
CA SER A 40 5.13 -23.20 16.68
C SER A 40 4.43 -21.96 17.26
N GLU A 41 4.69 -21.61 18.53
CA GLU A 41 4.13 -20.41 19.16
C GLU A 41 4.56 -19.13 18.43
N ALA A 42 5.85 -19.00 18.09
CA ALA A 42 6.36 -17.85 17.34
C ALA A 42 5.74 -17.77 15.93
N ALA A 43 5.60 -18.88 15.23
CA ALA A 43 4.98 -18.94 13.91
C ALA A 43 3.48 -18.57 13.98
N SER A 44 2.74 -19.07 14.96
CA SER A 44 1.34 -18.71 15.20
C SER A 44 1.16 -17.22 15.51
N ALA A 45 2.03 -16.65 16.35
CA ALA A 45 2.02 -15.21 16.63
C ALA A 45 2.29 -14.37 15.37
N LEU A 46 3.27 -14.78 14.56
CA LEU A 46 3.55 -14.12 13.29
C LEU A 46 2.38 -14.24 12.31
N LEU A 47 1.73 -15.40 12.21
CA LEU A 47 0.54 -15.57 11.38
C LEU A 47 -0.63 -14.68 11.85
N LEU A 48 -0.84 -14.52 13.16
CA LEU A 48 -1.86 -13.61 13.69
C LEU A 48 -1.57 -12.15 13.38
N ILE A 49 -0.30 -11.75 13.49
CA ILE A 49 0.14 -10.41 13.11
C ILE A 49 -0.07 -10.21 11.60
N GLY A 50 0.39 -11.16 10.78
CA GLY A 50 0.20 -11.16 9.32
C GLY A 50 -1.27 -11.02 8.94
N LEU A 51 -2.14 -11.86 9.51
CA LEU A 51 -3.60 -11.83 9.32
C LEU A 51 -4.20 -10.46 9.67
N THR A 52 -3.74 -9.86 10.76
CA THR A 52 -4.21 -8.53 11.18
C THR A 52 -3.77 -7.49 10.16
N LEU A 53 -2.50 -7.49 9.75
CA LEU A 53 -2.00 -6.55 8.74
C LEU A 53 -2.68 -6.75 7.38
N SER A 54 -2.91 -7.99 6.94
CA SER A 54 -3.62 -8.32 5.71
C SER A 54 -5.08 -7.85 5.77
N SER A 55 -5.81 -8.11 6.85
CA SER A 55 -7.20 -7.65 6.97
C SER A 55 -7.32 -6.12 7.00
N PHE A 56 -6.44 -5.43 7.73
CA PHE A 56 -6.38 -3.96 7.71
C PHE A 56 -5.94 -3.41 6.37
N GLY A 57 -4.94 -4.03 5.73
CA GLY A 57 -4.46 -3.66 4.40
C GLY A 57 -5.55 -3.80 3.35
N ALA A 58 -6.33 -4.88 3.39
CA ALA A 58 -7.50 -5.08 2.54
C ALA A 58 -8.56 -3.98 2.75
N ALA A 59 -8.91 -3.70 4.02
CA ALA A 59 -9.86 -2.66 4.36
C ALA A 59 -9.41 -1.27 3.89
N LEU A 60 -8.16 -0.90 4.15
CA LEU A 60 -7.57 0.37 3.72
C LEU A 60 -7.53 0.50 2.20
N SER A 61 -7.26 -0.59 1.49
CA SER A 61 -7.20 -0.59 0.02
C SER A 61 -8.59 -0.41 -0.59
N LEU A 62 -9.60 -1.11 -0.07
CA LEU A 62 -10.99 -0.94 -0.52
C LEU A 62 -11.55 0.43 -0.15
N LEU A 63 -11.22 0.96 1.04
CA LEU A 63 -11.59 2.32 1.44
C LEU A 63 -10.93 3.36 0.53
N SER A 64 -9.67 3.15 0.16
CA SER A 64 -8.94 4.04 -0.76
C SER A 64 -9.57 4.02 -2.15
N ALA A 65 -9.85 2.82 -2.71
CA ALA A 65 -10.54 2.68 -3.99
C ALA A 65 -11.91 3.39 -3.97
N ARG A 66 -12.71 3.17 -2.92
CA ARG A 66 -14.01 3.82 -2.76
C ARG A 66 -13.90 5.34 -2.62
N TRP A 67 -12.87 5.83 -1.92
CA TRP A 67 -12.62 7.26 -1.79
C TRP A 67 -12.28 7.89 -3.15
N PHE A 68 -11.46 7.21 -3.96
CA PHE A 68 -11.18 7.63 -5.32
C PHE A 68 -12.41 7.60 -6.24
N ASP A 69 -13.31 6.63 -6.11
CA ASP A 69 -14.57 6.59 -6.87
C ASP A 69 -15.52 7.74 -6.53
N LEU A 70 -15.43 8.24 -5.29
CA LEU A 70 -16.29 9.32 -4.79
C LEU A 70 -15.80 10.70 -5.27
N LEU A 71 -14.53 10.82 -5.68
CA LEU A 71 -14.00 12.02 -6.31
C LEU A 71 -14.59 12.17 -7.72
N ARG A 72 -15.58 13.06 -7.88
CA ARG A 72 -16.21 13.38 -9.17
C ARG A 72 -16.10 14.86 -9.49
N GLY A 73 -16.04 15.18 -10.80
CA GLY A 73 -16.08 16.55 -11.32
C GLY A 73 -14.83 17.37 -11.00
N ASN A 74 -15.01 18.59 -10.47
CA ASN A 74 -13.94 19.57 -10.24
C ASN A 74 -12.85 19.08 -9.27
N GLN A 75 -13.20 18.22 -8.31
CA GLN A 75 -12.24 17.66 -7.36
C GLN A 75 -11.21 16.74 -8.03
N LEU A 76 -11.63 16.04 -9.08
CA LEU A 76 -10.73 15.18 -9.85
C LEU A 76 -9.73 16.00 -10.64
N VAL A 77 -10.21 17.03 -11.34
CA VAL A 77 -9.37 17.96 -12.11
C VAL A 77 -8.34 18.62 -11.19
N MET A 78 -8.76 19.00 -9.98
CA MET A 78 -7.85 19.59 -8.99
C MET A 78 -6.82 18.59 -8.44
N LEU A 79 -7.17 17.32 -8.29
CA LEU A 79 -6.24 16.28 -7.86
C LEU A 79 -5.22 15.96 -8.96
N GLU A 80 -5.67 15.79 -10.20
CA GLU A 80 -4.81 15.56 -11.37
C GLU A 80 -3.82 16.71 -11.55
N TYR A 81 -4.30 17.95 -11.45
CA TYR A 81 -3.47 19.14 -11.47
C TYR A 81 -2.41 19.16 -10.36
N ARG A 82 -2.78 18.79 -9.13
CA ARG A 82 -1.82 18.68 -8.01
C ARG A 82 -0.80 17.57 -8.23
N TRP A 83 -1.21 16.45 -8.82
CA TRP A 83 -0.31 15.35 -9.14
C TRP A 83 0.68 15.71 -10.25
N GLU A 84 0.24 16.41 -11.30
CA GLU A 84 1.16 16.92 -12.32
C GLU A 84 2.12 17.98 -11.77
N CYS A 85 1.64 18.86 -10.88
CA CYS A 85 2.49 19.82 -10.19
C CYS A 85 3.56 19.15 -9.35
N ALA A 86 3.20 18.08 -8.65
CA ALA A 86 4.15 17.25 -7.92
C ALA A 86 5.14 16.60 -8.90
N ARG A 87 4.64 15.75 -9.81
CA ARG A 87 5.43 14.93 -10.74
C ARG A 87 6.49 15.71 -11.52
N ASN A 88 6.17 16.92 -11.97
CA ASN A 88 7.04 17.67 -12.87
C ASN A 88 7.98 18.65 -12.16
N ASN A 89 7.83 18.88 -10.84
CA ASN A 89 8.49 20.00 -10.13
C ASN A 89 8.40 21.35 -10.88
N LYS A 90 7.46 21.48 -11.82
CA LYS A 90 7.32 22.63 -12.71
C LYS A 90 6.69 23.78 -11.93
N LYS A 91 7.08 25.00 -12.27
CA LYS A 91 6.42 26.17 -11.68
C LYS A 91 4.94 26.11 -12.08
N ARG A 92 4.08 26.44 -11.14
CA ARG A 92 2.62 26.42 -11.29
C ARG A 92 2.11 27.10 -12.57
N ALA A 93 2.81 28.14 -13.00
CA ALA A 93 2.56 28.88 -14.23
C ALA A 93 2.73 28.04 -15.52
N ASP A 94 3.68 27.11 -15.55
CA ASP A 94 3.96 26.28 -16.73
C ASP A 94 2.89 25.20 -16.94
N ILE A 95 2.27 24.74 -15.85
CA ILE A 95 1.19 23.74 -15.86
C ILE A 95 -0.15 24.39 -16.17
N GLU A 96 -0.40 25.60 -15.64
CA GLU A 96 -1.58 26.40 -16.02
C GLU A 96 -1.59 26.75 -17.52
N ALA A 97 -0.43 26.76 -18.18
CA ALA A 97 -0.33 26.90 -19.63
C ALA A 97 -0.60 25.60 -20.40
N GLN A 98 -0.45 24.42 -19.77
CA GLN A 98 -0.65 23.10 -20.40
C GLN A 98 -2.05 22.53 -20.14
N ILE A 99 -2.60 22.71 -18.93
CA ILE A 99 -3.98 22.34 -18.61
C ILE A 99 -4.81 23.63 -18.55
N PRO A 100 -5.73 23.86 -19.50
CA PRO A 100 -6.68 24.96 -19.39
C PRO A 100 -7.64 24.67 -18.23
N ILE A 101 -7.33 25.26 -17.07
CA ILE A 101 -8.18 25.16 -15.88
C ILE A 101 -9.40 26.06 -16.10
N PRO A 102 -10.63 25.53 -16.00
CA PRO A 102 -11.84 26.34 -16.06
C PRO A 102 -11.80 27.48 -15.03
N PRO A 103 -12.30 28.68 -15.36
CA PRO A 103 -12.25 29.85 -14.47
C PRO A 103 -12.94 29.59 -13.11
N GLU A 104 -13.99 28.77 -13.09
CA GLU A 104 -14.67 28.33 -11.86
C GLU A 104 -13.75 27.58 -10.89
N ILE A 105 -12.86 26.72 -11.42
CA ILE A 105 -11.90 25.96 -10.60
C ILE A 105 -10.78 26.90 -10.13
N ARG A 106 -10.41 27.91 -10.92
CA ARG A 106 -9.40 28.91 -10.53
C ARG A 106 -9.84 29.71 -9.31
N GLU A 107 -11.11 30.13 -9.28
CA GLU A 107 -11.71 30.80 -8.12
C GLU A 107 -11.82 29.87 -6.90
N GLU A 108 -12.20 28.60 -7.09
CA GLU A 108 -12.17 27.62 -5.99
C GLU A 108 -10.75 27.41 -5.44
N VAL A 109 -9.76 27.32 -6.31
CA VAL A 109 -8.34 27.15 -5.93
C VAL A 109 -7.84 28.35 -5.12
N GLU A 110 -8.19 29.58 -5.49
CA GLU A 110 -7.86 30.77 -4.71
C GLU A 110 -8.60 30.79 -3.37
N LYS A 111 -9.89 30.43 -3.35
CA LYS A 111 -10.69 30.28 -2.12
C LYS A 111 -10.15 29.19 -1.19
N TYR A 112 -9.47 28.17 -1.74
CA TYR A 112 -8.80 27.10 -0.98
C TYR A 112 -7.48 27.54 -0.36
N LYS A 113 -6.86 28.62 -0.86
CA LYS A 113 -5.56 29.12 -0.38
C LYS A 113 -5.64 29.67 1.06
N ASP A 114 -6.83 30.06 1.50
CA ASP A 114 -7.05 30.74 2.79
C ASP A 114 -7.38 29.79 3.96
N ARG A 115 -7.49 28.47 3.73
CA ARG A 115 -8.09 27.54 4.71
C ARG A 115 -7.10 26.52 5.30
N ARG A 116 -6.27 27.00 6.22
CA ARG A 116 -5.26 26.24 7.00
C ARG A 116 -5.81 24.96 7.69
N TYR A 117 -7.13 24.87 7.92
CA TYR A 117 -7.81 23.74 8.58
C TYR A 117 -8.16 22.56 7.66
N ARG A 118 -8.33 22.77 6.34
CA ARG A 118 -8.59 21.68 5.37
C ARG A 118 -7.34 20.87 5.05
N LEU A 119 -6.17 21.52 5.11
CA LEU A 119 -4.87 20.90 4.83
C LEU A 119 -4.56 19.71 5.75
N SER A 120 -4.96 19.76 7.03
CA SER A 120 -4.72 18.66 7.98
C SER A 120 -5.55 17.41 7.65
N LYS A 121 -6.82 17.60 7.27
CA LYS A 121 -7.69 16.49 6.86
C LYS A 121 -7.21 15.85 5.56
N ASP A 122 -6.88 16.68 4.56
CA ASP A 122 -6.37 16.18 3.27
C ASP A 122 -5.03 15.46 3.44
N TYR A 123 -4.16 15.95 4.34
CA TYR A 123 -2.91 15.28 4.69
C TYR A 123 -3.13 13.94 5.39
N ALA A 124 -4.09 13.86 6.32
CA ALA A 124 -4.42 12.62 7.00
C ALA A 124 -4.97 11.57 6.03
N VAL A 125 -5.82 11.98 5.07
CA VAL A 125 -6.34 11.09 4.02
C VAL A 125 -5.22 10.63 3.10
N ALA A 126 -4.36 11.53 2.63
CA ALA A 126 -3.21 11.18 1.80
C ALA A 126 -2.29 10.17 2.52
N LYS A 127 -2.04 10.38 3.82
CA LYS A 127 -1.29 9.43 4.64
C LYS A 127 -1.98 8.08 4.76
N ALA A 128 -3.28 8.05 5.03
CA ALA A 128 -4.05 6.80 5.12
C ALA A 128 -4.00 5.99 3.81
N VAL A 129 -4.17 6.65 2.66
CA VAL A 129 -4.10 6.02 1.33
C VAL A 129 -2.68 5.52 1.03
N SER A 130 -1.65 6.26 1.43
CA SER A 130 -0.24 5.84 1.27
C SER A 130 0.15 4.67 2.17
N LEU A 131 -0.59 4.42 3.26
CA LEU A 131 -0.31 3.32 4.18
C LEU A 131 -0.91 1.98 3.73
N ALA A 132 -1.86 1.97 2.79
CA ALA A 132 -2.48 0.70 2.39
C ALA A 132 -1.48 -0.29 1.76
N PRO A 133 -0.64 0.09 0.77
CA PRO A 133 0.36 -0.80 0.19
C PRO A 133 1.36 -1.38 1.21
N PRO A 134 2.03 -0.58 2.07
CA PRO A 134 3.02 -1.14 3.01
C PRO A 134 2.38 -2.07 4.04
N PHE A 135 1.11 -1.85 4.43
CA PHE A 135 0.40 -2.79 5.31
C PHE A 135 0.18 -4.15 4.63
N VAL A 136 -0.23 -4.16 3.36
CA VAL A 136 -0.42 -5.41 2.61
C VAL A 136 0.90 -6.15 2.40
N PHE A 137 1.96 -5.44 2.03
CA PHE A 137 3.28 -6.05 1.87
C PHE A 137 3.85 -6.55 3.21
N ALA A 138 3.69 -5.80 4.29
CA ALA A 138 4.13 -6.23 5.61
C ALA A 138 3.38 -7.48 6.08
N GLY A 139 2.06 -7.55 5.87
CA GLY A 139 1.27 -8.77 6.11
C GLY A 139 1.81 -9.96 5.32
N PHE A 140 1.97 -9.79 4.01
CA PHE A 140 2.52 -10.81 3.11
C PHE A 140 3.91 -11.31 3.52
N TYR A 141 4.83 -10.42 3.90
CA TYR A 141 6.17 -10.84 4.34
C TYR A 141 6.13 -11.54 5.70
N THR A 142 5.27 -11.08 6.61
CA THR A 142 5.09 -11.74 7.91
C THR A 142 4.57 -13.17 7.71
N PHE A 143 3.63 -13.37 6.78
CA PHE A 143 3.16 -14.70 6.36
C PHE A 143 4.29 -15.58 5.83
N ILE A 144 5.10 -15.08 4.89
CA ILE A 144 6.23 -15.84 4.32
C ILE A 144 7.19 -16.28 5.43
N ILE A 145 7.56 -15.36 6.33
CA ILE A 145 8.49 -15.67 7.43
C ILE A 145 7.89 -16.74 8.34
N ALA A 146 6.60 -16.63 8.67
CA ALA A 146 5.92 -17.63 9.50
C ALA A 146 5.90 -19.02 8.84
N MET A 147 5.61 -19.08 7.53
CA MET A 147 5.61 -20.35 6.79
C MET A 147 7.00 -20.96 6.65
N VAL A 148 8.04 -20.14 6.49
CA VAL A 148 9.43 -20.61 6.52
C VAL A 148 9.72 -21.22 7.90
N LEU A 149 9.45 -20.50 8.99
CA LEU A 149 9.66 -21.01 10.35
C LEU A 149 8.89 -22.31 10.61
N TYR A 150 7.63 -22.38 10.20
CA TYR A 150 6.83 -23.59 10.28
C TYR A 150 7.47 -24.76 9.52
N THR A 151 7.92 -24.53 8.29
CA THR A 151 8.55 -25.58 7.48
C THR A 151 9.85 -26.08 8.07
N TRP A 152 10.62 -25.20 8.73
CA TRP A 152 11.83 -25.57 9.46
C TRP A 152 11.54 -26.40 10.72
N ALA A 153 10.36 -26.23 11.33
CA ALA A 153 9.95 -26.99 12.51
C ALA A 153 9.25 -28.31 12.16
N ALA A 154 8.45 -28.35 11.10
CA ALA A 154 7.53 -29.46 10.81
C ALA A 154 8.07 -30.48 9.80
N HIS A 155 8.98 -30.06 8.91
CA HIS A 155 9.35 -30.84 7.73
C HIS A 155 10.84 -31.17 7.67
N SER A 156 11.19 -32.12 6.80
CA SER A 156 12.58 -32.50 6.53
C SER A 156 13.42 -31.32 6.05
N LEU A 157 14.72 -31.34 6.38
CA LEU A 157 15.68 -30.28 6.04
C LEU A 157 15.68 -29.92 4.54
N THR A 158 15.50 -30.90 3.65
CA THR A 158 15.41 -30.66 2.20
C THR A 158 14.21 -29.78 1.84
N ALA A 159 13.04 -30.04 2.43
CA ALA A 159 11.84 -29.24 2.19
C ALA A 159 12.01 -27.80 2.71
N SER A 160 12.66 -27.62 3.87
CA SER A 160 12.90 -26.30 4.44
C SER A 160 13.87 -25.46 3.59
N ILE A 161 14.92 -26.08 3.04
CA ILE A 161 15.85 -25.41 2.11
C ILE A 161 15.12 -24.95 0.84
N VAL A 162 14.35 -25.86 0.22
CA VAL A 162 13.60 -25.54 -0.99
C VAL A 162 12.60 -24.42 -0.74
N ASN A 163 11.83 -24.49 0.36
CA ASN A 163 10.87 -23.45 0.70
C ASN A 163 11.55 -22.09 0.95
N THR A 164 12.69 -22.08 1.64
CA THR A 164 13.46 -20.84 1.89
C THR A 164 13.97 -20.24 0.57
N PHE A 165 14.43 -21.06 -0.36
CA PHE A 165 14.90 -20.60 -1.66
C PHE A 165 13.76 -20.02 -2.51
N VAL A 166 12.61 -20.69 -2.54
CA VAL A 166 11.41 -20.20 -3.23
C VAL A 166 10.93 -18.88 -2.62
N ALA A 167 10.88 -18.79 -1.29
CA ALA A 167 10.54 -17.56 -0.57
C ALA A 167 11.50 -16.41 -0.86
N ALA A 168 12.81 -16.69 -0.91
CA ALA A 168 13.84 -15.69 -1.23
C ALA A 168 13.71 -15.20 -2.68
N LEU A 169 13.55 -16.11 -3.65
CA LEU A 169 13.33 -15.74 -5.04
C LEU A 169 12.04 -14.93 -5.23
N GLY A 170 10.94 -15.35 -4.59
CA GLY A 170 9.67 -14.61 -4.61
C GLY A 170 9.82 -13.21 -4.04
N THR A 171 10.53 -13.08 -2.91
CA THR A 171 10.83 -11.77 -2.29
C THR A 171 11.65 -10.90 -3.23
N ILE A 172 12.69 -11.44 -3.86
CA ILE A 172 13.51 -10.69 -4.82
C ILE A 172 12.65 -10.22 -6.00
N LEU A 173 11.80 -11.08 -6.56
CA LEU A 173 10.92 -10.69 -7.67
C LEU A 173 9.92 -9.60 -7.27
N VAL A 174 9.29 -9.72 -6.09
CA VAL A 174 8.38 -8.70 -5.57
C VAL A 174 9.11 -7.38 -5.34
N VAL A 175 10.30 -7.42 -4.73
CA VAL A 175 11.13 -6.24 -4.53
C VAL A 175 11.56 -5.62 -5.86
N CYS A 176 12.00 -6.42 -6.84
CA CYS A 176 12.36 -5.93 -8.16
C CYS A 176 11.18 -5.27 -8.86
N MET A 177 10.00 -5.91 -8.88
CA MET A 177 8.79 -5.32 -9.44
C MET A 177 8.39 -4.04 -8.70
N HIS A 178 8.47 -4.03 -7.38
CA HIS A 178 8.05 -2.88 -6.59
C HIS A 178 9.04 -1.72 -6.70
N LEU A 179 10.35 -1.99 -6.74
CA LEU A 179 11.38 -0.98 -7.01
C LEU A 179 11.23 -0.41 -8.42
N ASP A 180 10.84 -1.20 -9.43
CA ASP A 180 10.57 -0.66 -10.76
C ASP A 180 9.36 0.29 -10.76
N PHE A 181 8.31 -0.04 -9.99
CA PHE A 181 7.11 0.78 -9.87
C PHE A 181 7.27 2.03 -8.98
N ASP A 182 8.01 1.94 -7.86
CA ASP A 182 8.14 3.04 -6.89
C ASP A 182 9.36 3.93 -7.13
N PHE A 183 10.44 3.43 -7.75
CA PHE A 183 11.67 4.21 -7.91
C PHE A 183 11.61 5.22 -9.08
N MET A 184 10.80 4.99 -10.11
CA MET A 184 10.67 5.95 -11.22
C MET A 184 9.58 7.02 -11.03
N GLY A 185 8.65 6.89 -10.08
CA GLY A 185 7.50 7.83 -10.04
C GLY A 185 6.91 8.24 -8.69
N SER A 186 7.13 7.49 -7.61
CA SER A 186 6.33 7.62 -6.38
C SER A 186 7.09 8.25 -5.21
N LEU A 187 8.38 7.95 -5.08
CA LEU A 187 9.20 8.41 -3.93
C LEU A 187 9.87 9.77 -4.11
N GLN A 188 9.97 10.31 -5.34
CA GLN A 188 10.55 11.63 -5.56
C GLN A 188 9.64 12.79 -5.12
N ASP A 189 8.31 12.58 -5.01
CA ASP A 189 7.35 13.66 -4.76
C ASP A 189 6.44 13.52 -3.52
N MET A 190 6.51 12.42 -2.76
CA MET A 190 5.80 12.32 -1.48
C MET A 190 6.57 12.91 -0.29
N SER A 191 7.81 13.41 -0.50
CA SER A 191 8.52 14.21 0.49
C SER A 191 8.01 15.66 0.45
N PHE A 192 6.94 15.94 1.18
CA PHE A 192 6.57 17.31 1.57
C PHE A 192 7.63 17.90 2.52
N LYS A 193 8.85 18.13 2.03
CA LYS A 193 9.77 19.07 2.68
C LYS A 193 9.28 20.47 2.32
N ARG A 194 8.67 21.12 3.32
CA ARG A 194 8.47 22.58 3.37
C ARG A 194 9.70 23.26 2.77
N PRO A 195 9.57 24.09 1.70
CA PRO A 195 10.59 25.08 1.45
C PRO A 195 10.61 25.99 2.68
N ARG A 196 11.75 26.02 3.38
CA ARG A 196 12.01 27.11 4.33
C ARG A 196 12.10 28.37 3.47
N ILE A 197 11.14 29.25 3.67
CA ILE A 197 11.26 30.67 3.34
C ILE A 197 12.37 31.24 4.23
#